data_AF-A0A0G1HXR4-F1
#
_entry.id   AF-A0A0G1HXR4-F1
#
_cell.length_a   1.000
_cell.length_b   1.000
_cell.length_c   1.000
_cell.angle_alpha   90.00
_cell.angle_beta   90.00
_cell.angle_gamma   90.00
#
_symmetry.space_group_name_H-M   'P 1'
#
loop_
_entity.id
_entity.type
_entity.pdbx_description
1 polymer ?
#
loop_
_entity_poly.entity_id
_entity_poly.type
_entity_poly.pdbx_seq_one_letter_code
_entity_poly.pdbx_strand_id
1 'polypeptide(L)'
;MNSDKILIVYSFLACFFLMIVGIFSARTTNQLLNAFIYLPLVFFFGTKIFHPLIRPLPKPALKKSRKGTEAESSTDDSSWDPATAQGVADNNKRLFLQLIGTTGISLLIMSLFSRRARDTFFSGSPVTPEVVSLKDIAGNTVNPAEKQATDGYSISDIDDGSFPAYYSFVNNNGAWYIMQNISGTFRYAKGDSNYSASWDIRNKLHYDYYNKIFG
;
A
#
# COMPACT_ATOMS: atom_id res chain seq x y z
N MET A 1 35.83 13.20 10.71
CA MET A 1 35.79 11.78 11.11
C MET A 1 36.66 11.01 10.12
N ASN A 2 37.59 10.16 10.57
CA ASN A 2 38.62 9.59 9.69
C ASN A 2 38.03 8.82 8.51
N SER A 3 38.54 9.09 7.30
CA SER A 3 38.20 8.44 6.02
C SER A 3 38.12 6.92 6.13
N ASP A 4 39.13 6.33 6.76
CA ASP A 4 39.38 4.89 6.84
C ASP A 4 38.29 4.18 7.65
N LYS A 5 37.71 4.87 8.65
CA LYS A 5 36.55 4.36 9.40
C LYS A 5 35.28 4.33 8.55
N ILE A 6 35.10 5.33 7.67
CA ILE A 6 33.96 5.38 6.74
C ILE A 6 34.10 4.25 5.71
N LEU A 7 35.31 4.02 5.17
CA LEU A 7 35.61 2.92 4.25
C LEU A 7 35.35 1.54 4.91
N ILE A 8 35.77 1.34 6.15
CA ILE A 8 35.52 0.11 6.92
C ILE A 8 34.02 -0.13 7.14
N VAL A 9 33.25 0.91 7.51
CA VAL A 9 31.80 0.81 7.71
C VAL A 9 31.07 0.53 6.40
N TYR A 10 31.47 1.15 5.29
CA TYR A 10 30.91 0.87 3.96
C TYR A 10 31.21 -0.56 3.51
N SER A 11 32.46 -1.02 3.69
CA SER A 11 32.88 -2.40 3.35
C SER A 11 32.13 -3.45 4.18
N PHE A 12 31.93 -3.20 5.48
CA PHE A 12 31.10 -4.04 6.35
C PHE A 12 29.67 -4.13 5.82
N LEU A 13 29.04 -2.98 5.56
CA LEU A 13 27.63 -2.91 5.17
C LEU A 13 27.39 -3.55 3.79
N ALA A 14 28.32 -3.38 2.84
CA ALA A 14 28.30 -4.06 1.55
C ALA A 14 28.43 -5.59 1.69
N CYS A 15 29.40 -6.08 2.47
CA CYS A 15 29.58 -7.52 2.69
C CYS A 15 28.38 -8.15 3.43
N PHE A 16 27.82 -7.44 4.42
CA PHE A 16 26.65 -7.88 5.18
C PHE A 16 25.39 -7.95 4.30
N PHE A 17 25.18 -6.95 3.43
CA PHE A 17 24.09 -6.95 2.46
C PHE A 17 24.21 -8.11 1.44
N LEU A 18 25.41 -8.32 0.88
CA LEU A 18 25.66 -9.42 -0.06
C LEU A 18 25.46 -10.79 0.60
N MET A 19 25.89 -10.96 1.86
CA MET A 19 25.64 -12.18 2.63
C MET A 19 24.14 -12.44 2.83
N ILE A 20 23.36 -11.42 3.23
CA ILE A 20 21.90 -11.54 3.40
C ILE A 20 21.22 -11.89 2.07
N VAL A 21 21.52 -11.18 0.99
CA VAL A 21 20.93 -11.45 -0.34
C VAL A 21 21.30 -12.86 -0.82
N GLY A 22 22.55 -13.30 -0.60
CA GLY A 22 22.98 -14.66 -0.91
C GLY A 22 22.19 -15.74 -0.15
N ILE A 23 21.97 -15.56 1.16
CA ILE A 23 21.19 -16.49 1.98
C ILE A 23 19.72 -16.52 1.55
N PHE A 24 19.07 -15.37 1.38
CA PHE A 24 17.65 -15.30 0.97
C PHE A 24 17.40 -15.73 -0.48
N SER A 25 18.41 -15.67 -1.35
CA SER A 25 18.29 -16.11 -2.75
C SER A 25 18.68 -17.58 -2.98
N ALA A 26 19.28 -18.25 -2.00
CA ALA A 26 19.72 -19.63 -2.15
C ALA A 26 18.54 -20.62 -2.23
N ARG A 27 18.49 -21.39 -3.32
CA ARG A 27 17.54 -22.50 -3.52
C ARG A 27 18.20 -23.88 -3.39
N THR A 28 19.52 -23.93 -3.26
CA THR A 28 20.30 -25.17 -3.16
C THR A 28 21.41 -25.03 -2.11
N THR A 29 21.82 -26.14 -1.52
CA THR A 29 22.88 -26.19 -0.49
C THR A 29 24.19 -25.56 -0.97
N ASN A 30 24.53 -25.70 -2.26
CA ASN A 30 25.74 -25.13 -2.84
C ASN A 30 25.69 -23.59 -2.93
N GLN A 31 24.52 -23.01 -3.22
CA GLN A 31 24.33 -21.55 -3.21
C GLN A 31 24.40 -20.99 -1.79
N LEU A 32 23.83 -21.71 -0.81
CA LEU A 32 23.89 -21.37 0.60
C LEU A 32 25.34 -21.43 1.12
N LEU A 33 26.10 -22.47 0.75
CA LEU A 33 27.54 -22.58 1.07
C LEU A 33 28.36 -21.44 0.46
N ASN A 34 28.06 -21.03 -0.77
CA ASN A 34 28.70 -19.87 -1.39
C ASN A 34 28.40 -18.54 -0.65
N ALA A 35 27.20 -18.38 -0.08
CA ALA A 35 26.88 -17.20 0.73
C ALA A 35 27.68 -17.13 2.05
N PHE A 36 28.11 -18.29 2.59
CA PHE A 36 28.96 -18.33 3.80
C PHE A 36 30.39 -17.82 3.59
N ILE A 37 30.87 -17.65 2.35
CA ILE A 37 32.22 -17.09 2.09
C ILE A 37 32.37 -15.65 2.60
N TYR A 38 31.25 -14.91 2.73
CA TYR A 38 31.22 -13.55 3.24
C TYR A 38 31.23 -13.46 4.78
N LEU A 39 30.88 -14.55 5.49
CA LEU A 39 30.82 -14.58 6.95
C LEU A 39 32.14 -14.18 7.64
N PRO A 40 33.33 -14.69 7.25
CA PRO A 40 34.60 -14.26 7.85
C PRO A 40 34.91 -12.78 7.58
N LEU A 41 34.53 -12.21 6.43
CA LEU A 41 34.70 -10.78 6.16
C LEU A 41 33.77 -9.92 7.04
N VAL A 42 32.49 -10.31 7.15
CA VAL A 42 31.51 -9.66 8.02
C VAL A 42 31.97 -9.68 9.48
N PHE A 43 32.51 -10.81 9.96
CA PHE A 43 33.06 -10.92 11.32
C PHE A 43 34.32 -10.06 11.52
N PHE A 44 35.25 -10.05 10.56
CA PHE A 44 36.47 -9.24 10.61
C PHE A 44 36.16 -7.72 10.65
N PHE A 45 35.29 -7.22 9.77
CA PHE A 45 34.92 -5.81 9.79
C PHE A 45 34.02 -5.47 10.98
N GLY A 46 33.11 -6.37 11.38
CA GLY A 46 32.25 -6.19 12.57
C GLY A 46 33.06 -6.02 13.85
N THR A 47 34.04 -6.89 14.11
CA THR A 47 34.93 -6.77 15.28
C THR A 47 35.73 -5.46 15.28
N LYS A 48 36.19 -4.97 14.11
CA LYS A 48 36.82 -3.64 13.98
C LYS A 48 35.89 -2.48 14.34
N ILE A 49 34.59 -2.60 14.06
CA ILE A 49 33.56 -1.58 14.35
C ILE A 49 33.15 -1.60 15.82
N PHE A 50 33.00 -2.77 16.44
CA PHE A 50 32.54 -2.90 17.83
C PHE A 50 33.67 -2.82 18.89
N HIS A 51 34.92 -3.14 18.55
CA HIS A 51 36.07 -2.99 19.47
C HIS A 51 36.19 -1.59 20.15
N PRO A 52 35.99 -0.43 19.48
CA PRO A 52 35.97 0.86 20.18
C PRO A 52 34.78 1.07 21.14
N LEU A 53 33.70 0.30 21.02
CA LEU A 53 32.53 0.36 21.91
C LEU A 53 32.73 -0.41 23.22
N ILE A 54 33.63 -1.41 23.22
CA ILE A 54 33.82 -2.36 24.32
C ILE A 54 34.94 -1.89 25.30
N ARG A 55 35.68 -0.83 24.96
CA ARG A 55 36.67 -0.24 25.88
C ARG A 55 35.97 0.55 27.00
N PRO A 56 36.17 0.23 28.29
CA PRO A 56 35.61 1.03 29.38
C PRO A 56 36.24 2.43 29.37
N LEU A 57 35.40 3.47 29.45
CA LEU A 57 35.88 4.85 29.47
C LEU A 57 36.65 5.14 30.78
N PRO A 58 37.79 5.85 30.72
CA PRO A 58 38.46 6.34 31.92
C PRO A 58 37.58 7.37 32.65
N LYS A 59 37.46 7.25 33.98
CA LYS A 59 36.62 8.13 34.80
C LYS A 59 37.14 9.58 34.75
N PRO A 60 36.33 10.58 34.36
CA PRO A 60 36.76 11.98 34.36
C PRO A 60 36.85 12.52 35.80
N ALA A 61 37.94 13.22 36.11
CA ALA A 61 38.11 13.91 37.39
C ALA A 61 37.31 15.22 37.40
N LEU A 62 36.62 15.50 38.51
CA LEU A 62 35.80 16.71 38.68
C LEU A 62 36.67 17.97 38.78
N LYS A 63 36.30 19.04 38.06
CA LYS A 63 36.90 20.37 38.17
C LYS A 63 35.85 21.37 38.70
N LYS A 64 36.25 22.21 39.67
CA LYS A 64 35.38 23.10 40.48
C LYS A 64 35.70 24.59 40.18
N SER A 65 34.88 25.51 40.72
CA SER A 65 34.99 26.99 40.66
C SER A 65 34.47 27.66 39.37
N ARG A 66 33.89 28.88 39.39
CA ARG A 66 33.53 29.81 40.50
C ARG A 66 32.29 30.69 40.11
N LYS A 67 31.96 31.73 40.89
CA LYS A 67 30.69 32.52 40.85
C LYS A 67 30.94 34.05 40.96
N GLY A 68 30.11 34.86 40.28
CA GLY A 68 29.87 36.32 40.41
C GLY A 68 28.80 36.74 39.35
N THR A 69 27.81 37.64 39.53
CA THR A 69 27.67 38.92 40.29
C THR A 69 28.27 40.10 39.49
N GLU A 70 27.61 41.23 39.18
CA GLU A 70 26.35 41.87 39.65
C GLU A 70 25.56 42.58 38.49
N ALA A 71 24.75 43.64 38.75
CA ALA A 71 23.90 44.38 37.77
C ALA A 71 24.47 45.79 37.41
N GLU A 72 23.84 46.81 36.77
CA GLU A 72 22.47 47.18 36.28
C GLU A 72 22.65 48.36 35.22
N SER A 73 21.72 49.14 34.62
CA SER A 73 20.23 49.31 34.67
C SER A 73 19.59 49.77 33.32
N SER A 74 19.35 51.08 33.08
CA SER A 74 18.55 51.67 31.96
C SER A 74 19.15 53.01 31.43
N THR A 75 18.83 53.54 30.23
CA THR A 75 17.58 54.29 29.84
C THR A 75 17.58 54.61 28.32
N ASP A 76 16.45 55.07 27.77
CA ASP A 76 16.15 55.48 26.37
C ASP A 76 17.06 56.62 25.79
N ASP A 77 17.00 57.05 24.52
CA ASP A 77 15.94 56.97 23.49
C ASP A 77 16.48 57.10 22.04
N SER A 78 15.79 56.52 21.05
CA SER A 78 15.60 57.04 19.67
C SER A 78 14.94 56.00 18.75
N SER A 79 14.01 56.44 17.89
CA SER A 79 13.04 55.56 17.21
C SER A 79 13.43 55.12 15.79
N TRP A 80 13.45 53.80 15.58
CA TRP A 80 13.07 53.12 14.32
C TRP A 80 12.36 51.81 14.70
N ASP A 81 11.13 51.59 14.22
CA ASP A 81 10.25 50.49 14.63
C ASP A 81 10.72 49.12 14.07
N PRO A 82 11.05 48.12 14.93
CA PRO A 82 11.45 46.79 14.53
C PRO A 82 10.46 45.71 15.04
N ALA A 83 9.15 45.95 14.91
CA ALA A 83 8.12 44.97 15.24
C ALA A 83 8.47 43.55 14.72
N THR A 84 8.65 42.61 15.65
CA THR A 84 8.98 41.19 15.42
C THR A 84 10.40 40.84 14.94
N ALA A 85 11.42 41.66 15.22
CA ALA A 85 12.84 41.23 15.18
C ALA A 85 13.23 40.21 16.28
N GLN A 86 12.28 39.38 16.74
CA GLN A 86 12.51 38.34 17.75
C GLN A 86 13.32 37.21 17.10
N GLY A 87 14.57 37.03 17.54
CA GLY A 87 15.52 36.09 16.95
C GLY A 87 15.08 34.62 17.05
N VAL A 88 14.29 34.16 16.09
CA VAL A 88 13.84 32.76 15.98
C VAL A 88 15.05 31.84 15.93
N ALA A 89 15.32 31.16 17.04
CA ALA A 89 16.53 30.39 17.28
C ALA A 89 16.81 29.42 16.12
N ASP A 90 17.89 29.68 15.39
CA ASP A 90 18.14 29.05 14.08
C ASP A 90 18.36 27.53 14.17
N ASN A 91 18.73 27.06 15.37
CA ASN A 91 18.70 25.65 15.77
C ASN A 91 17.37 24.95 15.42
N ASN A 92 16.23 25.60 15.64
CA ASN A 92 14.91 25.02 15.35
C ASN A 92 14.68 24.88 13.84
N LYS A 93 15.09 25.89 13.04
CA LYS A 93 15.02 25.81 11.57
C LYS A 93 15.93 24.71 11.03
N ARG A 94 17.15 24.61 11.57
CA ARG A 94 18.12 23.57 11.21
C ARG A 94 17.62 22.16 11.57
N LEU A 95 17.03 21.98 12.74
CA LEU A 95 16.42 20.71 13.15
C LEU A 95 15.23 20.34 12.26
N PHE A 96 14.37 21.31 11.90
CA PHE A 96 13.25 21.12 10.97
C PHE A 96 13.71 20.71 9.56
N LEU A 97 14.69 21.44 9.00
CA LEU A 97 15.34 21.10 7.73
C LEU A 97 15.99 19.71 7.75
N GLN A 98 16.66 19.36 8.86
CA GLN A 98 17.28 18.05 9.03
C GLN A 98 16.22 16.94 9.15
N LEU A 99 15.11 17.16 9.86
CA LEU A 99 14.01 16.21 10.01
C LEU A 99 13.30 15.94 8.67
N ILE A 100 12.98 16.99 7.92
CA ILE A 100 12.32 16.87 6.61
C ILE A 100 13.28 16.26 5.58
N GLY A 101 14.55 16.68 5.58
CA GLY A 101 15.57 16.09 4.70
C GLY A 101 15.77 14.58 4.94
N THR A 102 15.95 14.16 6.20
CA THR A 102 16.13 12.72 6.50
C THR A 102 14.85 11.92 6.29
N THR A 103 13.68 12.46 6.62
CA THR A 103 12.39 11.78 6.38
C THR A 103 12.10 11.64 4.89
N GLY A 104 12.32 12.70 4.10
CA GLY A 104 12.14 12.67 2.64
C GLY A 104 13.09 11.71 1.94
N ILE A 105 14.38 11.70 2.31
CA ILE A 105 15.35 10.73 1.79
C ILE A 105 15.00 9.31 2.21
N SER A 106 14.55 9.09 3.45
CA SER A 106 14.09 7.79 3.94
C SER A 106 12.88 7.27 3.15
N LEU A 107 11.88 8.13 2.90
CA LEU A 107 10.71 7.79 2.07
C LEU A 107 11.07 7.51 0.61
N LEU A 108 12.01 8.27 0.03
CA LEU A 108 12.51 8.06 -1.33
C LEU A 108 13.24 6.72 -1.46
N ILE A 109 14.08 6.36 -0.49
CA ILE A 109 14.75 5.05 -0.43
C ILE A 109 13.71 3.93 -0.22
N MET A 110 12.77 4.10 0.72
CA MET A 110 11.71 3.13 0.98
C MET A 110 10.84 2.89 -0.26
N SER A 111 10.52 3.94 -1.03
CA SER A 111 9.83 3.84 -2.31
C SER A 111 10.69 3.09 -3.34
N LEU A 112 11.96 3.47 -3.54
CA LEU A 112 12.86 2.80 -4.48
C LEU A 112 13.02 1.28 -4.21
N PHE A 113 12.98 0.84 -2.95
CA PHE A 113 13.15 -0.58 -2.61
C PHE A 113 11.83 -1.36 -2.46
N SER A 114 10.85 -0.85 -1.72
CA SER A 114 9.56 -1.54 -1.54
C SER A 114 8.69 -1.45 -2.78
N ARG A 115 8.37 -2.60 -3.41
CA ARG A 115 7.50 -2.65 -4.62
C ARG A 115 6.20 -1.86 -4.41
N ARG A 116 5.45 -2.18 -3.35
CA ARG A 116 4.21 -1.50 -2.94
C ARG A 116 4.33 0.04 -2.88
N ALA A 117 5.49 0.55 -2.46
CA ALA A 117 5.72 2.00 -2.35
C ALA A 117 6.23 2.65 -3.65
N ARG A 118 6.66 1.89 -4.67
CA ARG A 118 6.79 2.39 -6.05
C ARG A 118 5.41 2.54 -6.67
N ASP A 119 4.58 1.53 -6.46
CA ASP A 119 3.25 1.43 -7.05
C ASP A 119 2.38 2.61 -6.61
N THR A 120 2.39 2.98 -5.32
CA THR A 120 1.64 4.14 -4.80
C THR A 120 2.22 5.52 -5.17
N PHE A 121 3.55 5.69 -5.27
CA PHE A 121 4.17 7.02 -5.40
C PHE A 121 4.70 7.38 -6.80
N PHE A 122 5.08 6.39 -7.62
CA PHE A 122 5.73 6.62 -8.91
C PHE A 122 5.03 5.98 -10.11
N SER A 123 4.15 4.98 -9.92
CA SER A 123 3.50 4.33 -11.07
C SER A 123 2.45 5.21 -11.77
N GLY A 124 1.91 6.22 -11.06
CA GLY A 124 0.80 7.04 -11.55
C GLY A 124 -0.54 6.29 -11.68
N SER A 125 -0.56 4.97 -11.45
CA SER A 125 -1.79 4.23 -11.31
C SER A 125 -2.58 4.82 -10.13
N PRO A 126 -3.91 5.02 -10.25
CA PRO A 126 -4.72 5.14 -9.06
C PRO A 126 -4.55 3.87 -8.21
N VAL A 127 -5.07 3.90 -6.99
CA VAL A 127 -5.56 2.66 -6.39
C VAL A 127 -6.70 2.19 -7.30
N THR A 128 -6.36 1.43 -8.34
CA THR A 128 -7.30 0.49 -8.95
C THR A 128 -7.94 -0.25 -7.79
N PRO A 129 -9.27 -0.35 -7.68
CA PRO A 129 -9.87 -1.12 -6.62
C PRO A 129 -9.42 -2.56 -6.78
N GLU A 130 -8.37 -2.93 -6.03
CA GLU A 130 -7.92 -4.30 -5.85
C GLU A 130 -9.11 -4.97 -5.21
N VAL A 131 -9.89 -5.64 -6.06
CA VAL A 131 -11.16 -6.28 -5.74
C VAL A 131 -10.96 -6.97 -4.41
N VAL A 132 -11.68 -6.52 -3.38
CA VAL A 132 -11.41 -6.87 -1.98
C VAL A 132 -11.60 -8.37 -1.85
N SER A 133 -10.50 -9.10 -2.02
CA SER A 133 -10.56 -10.51 -2.39
C SER A 133 -10.70 -11.31 -1.11
N LEU A 134 -11.96 -11.38 -0.65
CA LEU A 134 -12.36 -12.13 0.51
C LEU A 134 -11.82 -13.55 0.34
N LYS A 135 -11.03 -14.00 1.30
CA LYS A 135 -10.57 -15.39 1.30
C LYS A 135 -11.56 -16.21 2.10
N ASP A 136 -12.07 -17.25 1.45
CA ASP A 136 -12.84 -18.28 2.11
C ASP A 136 -11.96 -19.01 3.16
N ILE A 137 -12.59 -19.74 4.07
CA ILE A 137 -11.95 -20.55 5.11
C ILE A 137 -10.99 -21.59 4.48
N ALA A 138 -11.27 -22.07 3.27
CA ALA A 138 -10.36 -22.93 2.50
C ALA A 138 -9.15 -22.20 1.86
N GLY A 139 -9.02 -20.88 2.05
CA GLY A 139 -7.95 -20.05 1.47
C GLY A 139 -8.19 -19.61 0.02
N ASN A 140 -9.29 -20.06 -0.60
CA ASN A 140 -9.70 -19.71 -1.95
C ASN A 140 -9.96 -18.20 -2.07
N THR A 141 -9.55 -17.63 -3.20
CA THR A 141 -9.70 -16.19 -3.48
C THR A 141 -11.08 -15.94 -4.07
N VAL A 142 -12.03 -15.45 -3.27
CA VAL A 142 -13.37 -15.09 -3.75
C VAL A 142 -13.32 -13.71 -4.40
N ASN A 143 -13.94 -13.59 -5.57
CA ASN A 143 -14.17 -12.32 -6.26
C ASN A 143 -15.59 -11.84 -5.94
N PRO A 144 -15.82 -10.90 -5.00
CA PRO A 144 -17.16 -10.36 -4.73
C PRO A 144 -17.74 -9.51 -5.87
N ALA A 145 -17.01 -9.33 -6.97
CA ALA A 145 -17.44 -8.67 -8.21
C ALA A 145 -17.41 -9.64 -9.41
N GLU A 146 -17.59 -10.96 -9.17
CA GLU A 146 -17.83 -11.94 -10.23
C GLU A 146 -19.21 -11.71 -10.85
N LYS A 147 -19.22 -11.06 -12.03
CA LYS A 147 -20.44 -10.65 -12.73
C LYS A 147 -21.32 -11.84 -13.08
N GLN A 148 -22.54 -11.84 -12.58
CA GLN A 148 -23.57 -12.78 -12.98
C GLN A 148 -24.19 -12.35 -14.31
N ALA A 149 -24.71 -13.32 -15.09
CA ALA A 149 -25.31 -13.04 -16.40
C ALA A 149 -26.58 -12.17 -16.34
N THR A 150 -27.20 -12.04 -15.16
CA THR A 150 -28.36 -11.17 -14.88
C THR A 150 -27.99 -9.83 -14.23
N ASP A 151 -26.70 -9.52 -14.05
CA ASP A 151 -26.29 -8.26 -13.43
C ASP A 151 -26.64 -7.03 -14.29
N GLY A 152 -27.12 -5.97 -13.64
CA GLY A 152 -27.52 -4.73 -14.30
C GLY A 152 -28.88 -4.78 -15.00
N TYR A 153 -29.61 -5.89 -14.92
CA TYR A 153 -31.02 -5.94 -15.31
C TYR A 153 -31.92 -5.47 -14.16
N SER A 154 -32.92 -4.66 -14.46
CA SER A 154 -33.93 -4.16 -13.52
C SER A 154 -35.31 -4.71 -13.87
N ILE A 155 -36.13 -5.06 -12.88
CA ILE A 155 -37.52 -5.49 -13.11
C ILE A 155 -38.30 -4.37 -13.83
N SER A 156 -39.12 -4.73 -14.82
CA SER A 156 -39.82 -3.77 -15.69
C SER A 156 -41.33 -3.95 -15.66
N ASP A 157 -41.83 -5.14 -15.97
CA ASP A 157 -43.26 -5.48 -15.96
C ASP A 157 -43.50 -6.82 -15.24
N ILE A 158 -44.72 -6.99 -14.74
CA ILE A 158 -45.19 -8.18 -14.03
C ILE A 158 -46.56 -8.57 -14.58
N ASP A 159 -46.76 -9.87 -14.79
CA ASP A 159 -48.04 -10.50 -15.12
C ASP A 159 -48.20 -11.72 -14.20
N ASP A 160 -48.69 -11.48 -13.00
CA ASP A 160 -48.95 -12.47 -11.95
C ASP A 160 -50.44 -12.91 -11.87
N GLY A 161 -51.32 -12.18 -12.56
CA GLY A 161 -52.73 -12.54 -12.72
C GLY A 161 -53.01 -13.64 -13.76
N SER A 162 -52.01 -14.04 -14.55
CA SER A 162 -52.10 -15.16 -15.49
C SER A 162 -51.38 -16.43 -15.00
N PHE A 163 -51.74 -17.58 -15.57
CA PHE A 163 -51.05 -18.85 -15.33
C PHE A 163 -50.48 -19.40 -16.65
N PRO A 164 -49.16 -19.67 -16.74
CA PRO A 164 -48.13 -19.33 -15.76
C PRO A 164 -47.90 -17.82 -15.65
N ALA A 165 -47.34 -17.37 -14.51
CA ALA A 165 -47.00 -15.97 -14.29
C ALA A 165 -45.69 -15.58 -15.00
N TYR A 166 -45.55 -14.30 -15.37
CA TYR A 166 -44.38 -13.75 -16.06
C TYR A 166 -43.81 -12.52 -15.33
N TYR A 167 -42.49 -12.42 -15.27
CA TYR A 167 -41.75 -11.30 -14.69
C TYR A 167 -40.66 -10.88 -15.68
N SER A 168 -40.65 -9.63 -16.12
CA SER A 168 -39.65 -9.13 -17.07
C SER A 168 -38.57 -8.29 -16.41
N PHE A 169 -37.38 -8.36 -16.98
CA PHE A 169 -36.21 -7.64 -16.52
C PHE A 169 -35.47 -7.06 -17.73
N VAL A 170 -35.13 -5.78 -17.69
CA VAL A 170 -34.51 -5.04 -18.80
C VAL A 170 -33.24 -4.35 -18.29
N ASN A 171 -32.18 -4.39 -19.09
CA ASN A 171 -30.90 -3.73 -18.85
C ASN A 171 -30.89 -2.36 -19.56
N ASN A 172 -30.07 -1.41 -19.09
CA ASN A 172 -29.90 -0.08 -19.68
C ASN A 172 -29.59 -0.09 -21.20
N ASN A 173 -29.04 -1.20 -21.71
CA ASN A 173 -28.73 -1.39 -23.13
C ASN A 173 -29.95 -1.84 -23.99
N GLY A 174 -31.14 -2.02 -23.41
CA GLY A 174 -32.34 -2.51 -24.10
C GLY A 174 -32.44 -4.04 -24.25
N ALA A 175 -31.40 -4.78 -23.84
CA ALA A 175 -31.44 -6.22 -23.67
C ALA A 175 -32.35 -6.62 -22.50
N TRP A 176 -33.05 -7.73 -22.63
CA TRP A 176 -34.10 -8.16 -21.70
C TRP A 176 -34.07 -9.67 -21.44
N TYR A 177 -34.65 -10.09 -20.32
CA TYR A 177 -35.12 -11.45 -20.12
C TYR A 177 -36.49 -11.48 -19.45
N ILE A 178 -37.26 -12.53 -19.72
CA ILE A 178 -38.54 -12.80 -19.07
C ILE A 178 -38.41 -14.13 -18.34
N MET A 179 -38.78 -14.13 -17.07
CA MET A 179 -38.90 -15.30 -16.22
C MET A 179 -40.36 -15.74 -16.17
N GLN A 180 -40.63 -16.97 -16.58
CA GLN A 180 -41.93 -17.63 -16.51
C GLN A 180 -41.97 -18.56 -15.28
N ASN A 181 -43.06 -18.53 -14.50
CA ASN A 181 -43.25 -19.34 -13.30
C ASN A 181 -44.46 -20.28 -13.47
N ILE A 182 -44.19 -21.57 -13.68
CA ILE A 182 -45.20 -22.64 -13.75
C ILE A 182 -45.19 -23.39 -12.41
N SER A 183 -46.07 -23.02 -11.48
CA SER A 183 -46.23 -23.68 -10.17
C SER A 183 -44.92 -23.87 -9.38
N GLY A 184 -44.05 -22.85 -9.37
CA GLY A 184 -42.73 -22.90 -8.72
C GLY A 184 -41.59 -23.40 -9.62
N THR A 185 -41.88 -23.86 -10.84
CA THR A 185 -40.87 -24.14 -11.87
C THR A 185 -40.57 -22.87 -12.65
N PHE A 186 -39.37 -22.32 -12.46
CA PHE A 186 -38.90 -21.15 -13.19
C PHE A 186 -38.26 -21.53 -14.53
N ARG A 187 -38.61 -20.77 -15.58
CA ARG A 187 -38.07 -20.87 -16.94
C ARG A 187 -37.73 -19.48 -17.46
N TYR A 188 -36.83 -19.39 -18.42
CA TYR A 188 -36.27 -18.11 -18.89
C TYR A 188 -36.26 -18.03 -20.42
N ALA A 189 -36.51 -16.84 -20.93
CA ALA A 189 -36.29 -16.43 -22.31
C ALA A 189 -35.54 -15.08 -22.31
N LYS A 190 -34.66 -14.82 -23.28
CA LYS A 190 -33.90 -13.56 -23.37
C LYS A 190 -33.86 -13.03 -24.81
N GLY A 191 -33.54 -11.74 -24.95
CA GLY A 191 -33.23 -11.12 -26.23
C GLY A 191 -32.46 -9.81 -26.06
N ASP A 192 -31.67 -9.44 -27.07
CA ASP A 192 -30.76 -8.28 -26.98
C ASP A 192 -31.44 -6.93 -27.26
N SER A 193 -32.66 -6.94 -27.78
CA SER A 193 -33.46 -5.75 -28.14
C SER A 193 -34.94 -6.08 -28.33
N ASN A 194 -35.77 -5.08 -28.65
CA ASN A 194 -37.22 -5.23 -28.94
C ASN A 194 -38.05 -5.80 -27.76
N TYR A 195 -37.77 -5.33 -26.55
CA TYR A 195 -38.46 -5.74 -25.33
C TYR A 195 -39.99 -5.67 -25.42
N SER A 196 -40.58 -4.51 -25.77
CA SER A 196 -42.05 -4.32 -25.78
C SER A 196 -42.76 -5.36 -26.65
N ALA A 197 -42.33 -5.55 -27.90
CA ALA A 197 -42.92 -6.52 -28.81
C ALA A 197 -42.76 -7.97 -28.30
N SER A 198 -41.70 -8.25 -27.54
CA SER A 198 -41.44 -9.54 -26.91
C SER A 198 -42.32 -9.78 -25.67
N TRP A 199 -42.62 -8.71 -24.92
CA TRP A 199 -43.55 -8.73 -23.79
C TRP A 199 -45.00 -8.92 -24.23
N ASP A 200 -45.42 -8.29 -25.33
CA ASP A 200 -46.75 -8.49 -25.94
C ASP A 200 -46.99 -9.96 -26.35
N ILE A 201 -45.94 -10.67 -26.78
CA ILE A 201 -45.98 -12.09 -27.14
C ILE A 201 -45.39 -13.02 -26.07
N ARG A 202 -45.24 -12.55 -24.82
CA ARG A 202 -44.55 -13.30 -23.74
C ARG A 202 -45.02 -14.75 -23.57
N ASN A 203 -46.29 -15.04 -23.81
CA ASN A 203 -46.85 -16.40 -23.71
C ASN A 203 -46.54 -17.33 -24.91
N LYS A 204 -45.87 -16.82 -25.95
CA LYS A 204 -45.45 -17.56 -27.17
C LYS A 204 -43.92 -17.68 -27.31
N LEU A 205 -43.16 -17.05 -26.42
CA LEU A 205 -41.69 -17.16 -26.42
C LEU A 205 -41.26 -18.59 -26.05
N HIS A 206 -40.07 -18.98 -26.52
CA HIS A 206 -39.45 -20.24 -26.13
C HIS A 206 -38.70 -20.07 -24.81
N TYR A 207 -39.15 -20.77 -23.76
CA TYR A 207 -38.54 -20.74 -22.43
C TYR A 207 -37.83 -22.05 -22.09
N ASP A 208 -36.65 -21.97 -21.49
CA ASP A 208 -35.91 -23.14 -21.00
C ASP A 208 -35.25 -22.87 -19.64
N TYR A 209 -34.43 -23.80 -19.14
CA TYR A 209 -33.69 -23.65 -17.88
C TYR A 209 -32.61 -22.55 -17.96
N TYR A 210 -32.35 -21.88 -16.82
CA TYR A 210 -31.37 -20.79 -16.68
C TYR A 210 -30.02 -21.11 -17.34
N ASN A 211 -29.47 -22.31 -17.07
CA ASN A 211 -28.17 -22.75 -17.56
C ASN A 211 -28.06 -22.97 -19.08
N LYS A 212 -29.18 -22.97 -19.83
CA LYS A 212 -29.18 -22.98 -21.30
C LYS A 212 -29.37 -21.58 -21.90
N ILE A 213 -29.88 -20.64 -21.11
CA ILE A 213 -30.20 -19.27 -21.53
C ILE A 213 -29.04 -18.32 -21.16
N PHE A 214 -28.33 -18.62 -20.08
CA PHE A 214 -27.27 -17.78 -19.50
C PHE A 214 -25.93 -18.51 -19.25
N GLY A 215 -25.84 -19.80 -19.58
CA GLY A 215 -24.60 -20.59 -19.57
C GLY A 215 -23.95 -20.70 -20.95
#